data_AF-A0A1E1MHS1-F1
#
_entry.id   AF-A0A1E1MHS1-F1
#
_cell.length_a   1.000
_cell.length_b   1.000
_cell.length_c   1.000
_cell.angle_alpha   90.00
_cell.angle_beta   90.00
_cell.angle_gamma   90.00
#
_symmetry.space_group_name_H-M   'P 1'
#
loop_
_entity.id
_entity.type
_entity.pdbx_description
1 polymer ?
#
loop_
_entity_poly.entity_id
_entity_poly.type
_entity_poly.pdbx_seq_one_letter_code
_entity_poly.pdbx_strand_id
1 'polypeptide(L)' 'MYTASFAFFEALAEARLNHCFVNLGSDHHSITEAIIKGQNEKKEQFPKIITWSQ' A
#
# COMPACT_ATOMS: atom_id res chain seq x y z
N MET A 1 10.49 2.31 -10.79
CA MET A 1 11.56 1.70 -9.98
C MET A 1 10.93 0.65 -9.06
N TYR A 2 11.56 -0.51 -8.89
CA TYR A 2 11.12 -1.52 -7.93
C TYR A 2 11.73 -1.19 -6.56
N THR A 3 10.90 -0.98 -5.54
CA THR A 3 11.33 -0.52 -4.20
C THR A 3 10.89 -1.50 -3.13
N ALA A 4 11.54 -1.47 -1.97
CA ALA A 4 11.15 -2.29 -0.83
C ALA A 4 9.69 -2.02 -0.40
N SER A 5 9.26 -0.75 -0.42
CA SER A 5 7.86 -0.38 -0.13
C SER A 5 6.89 -1.01 -1.13
N PHE A 6 7.23 -1.04 -2.42
CA PHE A 6 6.40 -1.70 -3.42
C PHE A 6 6.35 -3.22 -3.25
N ALA A 7 7.51 -3.85 -3.06
CA ALA A 7 7.61 -5.30 -2.80
C ALA A 7 6.82 -5.73 -1.57
N PHE A 8 6.83 -4.91 -0.51
CA PHE A 8 6.04 -5.13 0.70
C PHE A 8 4.55 -5.23 0.38
N PHE A 9 3.96 -4.26 -0.34
CA PHE A 9 2.54 -4.31 -0.67
C PHE A 9 2.20 -5.38 -1.72
N GLU A 10 3.13 -5.73 -2.61
CA GLU A 10 2.93 -6.87 -3.51
C GLU A 10 2.78 -8.18 -2.73
N ALA A 11 3.62 -8.41 -1.73
CA ALA A 11 3.53 -9.59 -0.88
C ALA A 11 2.19 -9.64 -0.12
N LEU A 12 1.67 -8.50 0.34
CA LEU A 12 0.35 -8.44 0.97
C LEU A 12 -0.78 -8.79 -0.01
N ALA A 13 -0.71 -8.28 -1.24
CA ALA A 13 -1.68 -8.58 -2.30
C ALA A 13 -1.65 -10.06 -2.71
N GLU A 14 -0.46 -10.65 -2.84
CA GLU A 14 -0.27 -12.09 -3.13
C GLU A 14 -0.79 -12.98 -2.00
N ALA A 15 -0.64 -12.53 -0.75
CA ALA A 15 -1.24 -13.17 0.42
C ALA A 15 -2.76 -12.98 0.51
N ARG A 16 -3.40 -12.29 -0.45
CA ARG A 16 -4.84 -11.98 -0.50
C ARG A 16 -5.35 -11.21 0.71
N LEU A 17 -4.50 -10.36 1.30
CA LEU A 17 -4.94 -9.43 2.32
C LEU A 17 -5.76 -8.31 1.67
N ASN A 18 -6.92 -8.02 2.24
CA ASN A 18 -7.91 -7.12 1.64
C ASN A 18 -7.99 -5.75 2.31
N HIS A 19 -7.39 -5.56 3.49
CA HIS A 19 -7.41 -4.29 4.22
C HIS A 19 -6.07 -4.02 4.91
N CYS A 20 -5.61 -2.77 4.85
CA CYS A 20 -4.48 -2.26 5.62
C CYS A 20 -4.92 -1.02 6.39
N PHE A 21 -4.82 -1.09 7.71
CA PHE A 21 -5.03 0.04 8.61
C PHE A 21 -3.71 0.71 8.88
N VAL A 22 -3.59 1.98 8.48
CA VAL A 22 -2.32 2.71 8.55
C VAL A 22 -2.57 4.12 9.06
N ASN A 23 -1.66 4.63 9.89
CA ASN A 23 -1.57 6.06 10.17
C ASN A 23 -0.46 6.62 9.27
N LEU A 24 -0.83 7.26 8.17
CA LEU A 24 0.13 7.82 7.22
C LEU A 24 0.53 9.23 7.66
N GLY A 25 1.79 9.39 8.08
CA GLY A 25 2.43 10.69 8.28
C GLY A 25 3.14 11.20 7.02
N SER A 26 3.52 12.48 7.03
CA SER A 26 4.28 13.13 5.93
C SER A 26 5.66 12.51 5.67
N ASP A 27 6.21 11.79 6.66
CA ASP A 27 7.60 11.34 6.68
C ASP A 27 7.84 10.04 5.88
N HIS A 28 6.79 9.50 5.25
CA HIS A 28 6.83 8.19 4.57
C HIS A 28 6.39 8.26 3.09
N HIS A 29 6.98 9.18 2.32
CA HIS A 29 6.69 9.37 0.89
C HIS A 29 6.78 8.07 0.06
N SER A 30 7.78 7.21 0.30
CA SER A 30 7.98 5.98 -0.46
C SER A 30 6.86 4.94 -0.25
N ILE A 31 6.22 4.93 0.91
CA ILE A 31 5.06 4.08 1.20
C ILE A 31 3.82 4.61 0.46
N THR A 32 3.61 5.92 0.48
CA THR A 32 2.51 6.57 -0.25
C THR A 32 2.63 6.31 -1.77
N GLU A 33 3.81 6.45 -2.34
CA GLU A 33 4.05 6.12 -3.76
C GLU A 33 3.78 4.64 -4.07
N ALA A 34 4.19 3.73 -3.18
CA ALA A 34 3.94 2.30 -3.33
C ALA A 34 2.44 1.97 -3.27
N ILE A 35 1.68 2.63 -2.38
CA ILE A 35 0.22 2.53 -2.31
C ILE A 35 -0.41 2.99 -3.63
N ILE A 36 -0.05 4.18 -4.13
CA ILE A 36 -0.61 4.73 -5.37
C ILE A 36 -0.29 3.80 -6.56
N LYS A 37 0.94 3.32 -6.65
CA LYS A 37 1.36 2.37 -7.69
C LYS A 37 0.57 1.07 -7.60
N GLY A 38 0.47 0.47 -6.42
CA GLY A 38 -0.25 -0.78 -6.22
C GLY A 38 -1.76 -0.67 -6.46
N GLN A 39 -2.39 0.44 -6.07
CA GLN A 39 -3.78 0.74 -6.39
C GLN A 39 -4.01 0.89 -7.90
N ASN A 40 -3.04 1.39 -8.66
CA ASN A 40 -3.17 1.51 -10.12
C ASN A 40 -2.91 0.18 -10.86
N GLU A 41 -1.92 -0.59 -10.41
CA GLU A 41 -1.43 -1.79 -11.10
C GLU A 41 -2.13 -3.09 -10.68
N LYS A 42 -2.63 -3.18 -9.44
CA LYS A 42 -3.23 -4.40 -8.87
C LYS A 42 -4.65 -4.17 -8.30
N LYS A 43 -5.46 -3.32 -8.95
CA LYS A 43 -6.78 -2.84 -8.46
C LYS A 43 -7.66 -3.85 -7.70
N GLU A 44 -7.82 -5.07 -8.22
CA GLU A 44 -8.70 -6.09 -7.61
C GLU A 44 -8.05 -6.89 -6.48
N GLN A 45 -6.71 -6.88 -6.40
CA GLN A 45 -5.92 -7.67 -5.45
C GLN A 45 -5.24 -6.80 -4.39
N PHE A 46 -5.18 -5.49 -4.60
CA PHE A 46 -4.53 -4.57 -3.69
C PHE A 46 -5.39 -4.31 -2.45
N PRO A 47 -4.81 -4.37 -1.23
CA PRO A 47 -5.57 -4.13 -0.02
C PRO A 47 -6.16 -2.72 0.01
N LYS A 48 -7.38 -2.61 0.52
CA LYS A 48 -8.01 -1.32 0.81
C LYS A 48 -7.25 -0.63 1.94
N ILE A 49 -6.68 0.54 1.64
CA ILE A 49 -5.98 1.36 2.62
C ILE A 49 -7.01 2.17 3.41
N ILE A 50 -7.00 1.99 4.73
CA ILE A 50 -7.85 2.73 5.67
C ILE A 50 -6.93 3.55 6.55
N THR A 51 -7.11 4.87 6.50
CA THR A 51 -6.42 5.83 7.36
C THR A 51 -7.41 6.51 8.28
N TRP A 52 -6.95 6.84 9.49
CA TRP A 52 -7.69 7.65 10.45
C TRP A 52 -6.87 8.87 10.82
N SER A 53 -7.48 10.05 10.72
CA SER A 53 -7.00 11.25 11.39
C SER A 53 -7.48 11.21 12.84
N GLN A 54 -6.56 11.22 13.80
CA GLN A 54 -6.89 11.75 15.13
C GLN A 54 -6.99 13.28 15.05
#